data_AF-A0A969FXC3-F1
#
_entry.id   AF-A0A969FXC3-F1
#
_cell.length_a   1.000
_cell.length_b   1.000
_cell.length_c   1.000
_cell.angle_alpha   90.00
_cell.angle_beta   90.00
_cell.angle_gamma   90.00
#
_symmetry.space_group_name_H-M   'P 1'
#
loop_
_entity.id
_entity.type
_entity.pdbx_description
1 polymer ?
#
loop_
_entity_poly.entity_id
_entity_poly.type
_entity_poly.pdbx_seq_one_letter_code
_entity_poly.pdbx_strand_id
1 'polypeptide(L)'
;MSTRIIAALSAIAAVLVLITVAWIGSTYIPLAEIRLAQAQSQPISETLELAAQQDSWVDEQNPTTNYGDDEDLYVGLVNAQVAPFENETLVQFNLEKLPPDATILSATLELFQLNWWGSRSYTIWPVAIAEPWEELKVTWNNKPPVHPDITGPAATLDFNGGWKIWDVTDIVQTWADGKIENEGILLYGDEKTVGGRIFASREHPEQIPPRLYIEYVRPTPTPTSTPTITPTSTPTITP
;
A
#
# COMPACT_ATOMS: atom_id res chain seq x y z
N MET A 1 48.87 10.42 26.87
CA MET A 1 48.17 9.15 26.58
C MET A 1 46.68 9.41 26.76
N SER A 2 45.91 9.65 25.70
CA SER A 2 45.23 8.66 24.82
C SER A 2 44.13 7.89 25.59
N THR A 3 42.86 7.71 25.17
CA THR A 3 42.22 7.69 23.84
C THR A 3 40.70 7.94 23.95
N ARG A 4 40.09 8.25 22.80
CA ARG A 4 38.75 8.76 22.49
C ARG A 4 37.65 7.69 22.41
N ILE A 5 36.40 8.12 22.56
CA ILE A 5 35.13 7.47 22.13
C ILE A 5 34.87 7.81 20.65
N ILE A 6 34.38 6.86 19.84
CA ILE A 6 33.93 7.07 18.46
C ILE A 6 32.42 6.86 18.41
N ALA A 7 31.68 7.88 17.96
CA ALA A 7 30.33 7.77 17.40
C ALA A 7 30.38 8.39 15.99
N ALA A 8 29.88 7.65 15.01
CA ALA A 8 29.90 8.02 13.60
C ALA A 8 28.76 9.00 13.27
N LEU A 9 29.11 10.12 12.64
CA LEU A 9 28.23 11.09 12.01
C LEU A 9 27.82 10.60 10.61
N SER A 10 26.53 10.68 10.28
CA SER A 10 26.09 10.85 8.88
C SER A 10 26.14 12.34 8.53
N ALA A 11 26.86 12.64 7.45
CA ALA A 11 27.16 13.98 6.97
C ALA A 11 26.02 14.54 6.10
N ILE A 12 25.64 15.80 6.33
CA ILE A 12 25.06 16.67 5.30
C ILE A 12 26.10 17.75 5.02
N ALA A 13 26.70 17.70 3.83
CA ALA A 13 27.68 18.67 3.39
C ALA A 13 26.99 19.97 2.94
N ALA A 14 27.29 21.07 3.64
CA ALA A 14 26.99 22.42 3.17
C ALA A 14 28.18 22.92 2.33
N VAL A 15 27.97 23.25 1.06
CA VAL A 15 28.97 23.84 0.19
C VAL A 15 28.95 25.36 0.37
N LEU A 16 30.03 25.92 0.92
CA LEU A 16 30.30 27.35 1.02
C LEU A 16 31.01 27.83 -0.26
N VAL A 17 30.43 28.79 -0.98
CA VAL A 17 31.06 29.45 -2.14
C VAL A 17 31.46 30.87 -1.73
N LEU A 18 32.76 31.12 -1.64
CA LEU A 18 33.36 32.46 -1.48
C LEU A 18 33.60 33.06 -2.87
N ILE A 19 33.02 34.23 -3.14
CA ILE A 19 33.26 35.00 -4.37
C ILE A 19 34.00 36.29 -4.01
N THR A 20 35.24 36.43 -4.48
CA THR A 20 35.94 37.72 -4.56
C THR A 20 35.74 38.32 -5.95
N VAL A 21 35.19 39.53 -6.05
CA VAL A 21 34.96 40.24 -7.31
C VAL A 21 36.11 41.22 -7.59
N ALA A 22 36.75 41.09 -8.75
CA ALA A 22 37.66 42.09 -9.30
C ALA A 22 36.97 42.85 -10.46
N TRP A 23 37.08 44.17 -10.45
CA TRP A 23 36.42 45.10 -11.39
C TRP A 23 37.32 45.44 -12.58
N ILE A 24 36.93 45.09 -13.82
CA ILE A 24 37.30 45.84 -15.05
C ILE A 24 36.21 45.67 -16.13
N GLY A 25 35.59 46.79 -16.56
CA GLY A 25 35.24 47.12 -17.96
C GLY A 25 34.24 46.28 -18.78
N SER A 26 33.09 46.92 -19.05
CA SER A 26 32.26 46.83 -20.28
C SER A 26 31.32 45.64 -20.50
N THR A 27 30.08 45.99 -20.89
CA THR A 27 28.89 45.17 -21.16
C THR A 27 28.30 44.43 -19.96
N TYR A 28 27.26 45.04 -19.36
CA TYR A 28 26.34 44.36 -18.46
C TYR A 28 25.50 43.37 -19.27
N ILE A 29 25.87 42.09 -19.27
CA ILE A 29 24.89 41.02 -19.46
C ILE A 29 24.27 40.80 -18.07
N PRO A 30 22.96 41.04 -17.87
CA PRO A 30 22.34 40.69 -16.60
C PRO A 30 22.51 39.18 -16.36
N LEU A 31 23.10 38.81 -15.22
CA LEU A 31 23.27 37.44 -14.72
C LEU A 31 21.92 36.77 -14.34
N ALA A 32 20.84 37.09 -15.02
CA ALA A 32 19.54 36.47 -14.80
C ALA A 32 19.38 35.15 -15.59
N GLU A 33 20.30 34.82 -16.50
CA GLU A 33 20.14 33.67 -17.40
C GLU A 33 21.24 32.59 -17.30
N ILE A 34 21.79 32.26 -16.11
CA ILE A 34 22.48 30.96 -15.94
C ILE A 34 22.25 30.39 -14.52
N ARG A 35 20.98 30.19 -14.16
CA ARG A 35 20.54 29.15 -13.21
C ARG A 35 19.05 28.82 -13.44
N LEU A 36 18.70 28.41 -14.65
CA LEU A 36 17.48 27.61 -14.86
C LEU A 36 17.91 26.13 -14.94
N ALA A 37 17.16 25.27 -14.24
CA ALA A 37 17.43 23.85 -13.95
C ALA A 37 18.56 23.65 -12.93
N GLN A 38 18.30 23.34 -11.66
CA GLN A 38 17.49 22.21 -11.22
C GLN A 38 16.63 22.64 -10.02
N ALA A 39 15.34 22.87 -10.25
CA ALA A 39 14.37 22.52 -9.22
C ALA A 39 14.32 20.99 -9.23
N GLN A 40 14.80 20.34 -8.18
CA GLN A 40 14.52 18.91 -7.99
C GLN A 40 13.00 18.80 -7.87
N SER A 41 12.32 18.45 -8.96
CA SER A 41 10.93 18.04 -8.92
C SER A 41 10.89 16.74 -8.12
N GLN A 42 10.58 16.82 -6.82
CA GLN A 42 10.20 15.61 -6.12
C GLN A 42 8.96 15.04 -6.83
N PRO A 43 8.90 13.72 -7.08
CA PRO A 43 7.69 13.12 -7.61
C PRO A 43 6.55 13.43 -6.64
N ILE A 44 5.45 13.96 -7.16
CA ILE A 44 4.24 14.22 -6.37
C ILE A 44 3.64 12.84 -6.05
N SER A 45 3.45 12.53 -4.77
CA SER A 45 2.69 11.34 -4.37
C SER A 45 1.19 11.63 -4.40
N GLU A 46 0.43 10.60 -4.77
CA GLU A 46 -1.03 10.58 -4.82
C GLU A 46 -1.53 9.50 -3.85
N THR A 47 -2.70 9.72 -3.26
CA THR A 47 -3.37 8.73 -2.39
C THR A 47 -4.64 8.24 -3.05
N LEU A 48 -4.80 6.92 -3.10
CA LEU A 48 -6.00 6.24 -3.55
C LEU A 48 -6.64 5.50 -2.36
N GLU A 49 -7.92 5.76 -2.12
CA GLU A 49 -8.75 5.05 -1.14
C GLU A 49 -9.77 4.18 -1.88
N LEU A 50 -9.85 2.91 -1.50
CA LEU A 50 -10.74 1.92 -2.08
C LEU A 50 -11.53 1.24 -0.96
N ALA A 51 -12.86 1.22 -1.06
CA ALA A 51 -13.68 0.33 -0.26
C ALA A 51 -13.63 -1.10 -0.85
N ALA A 52 -13.86 -2.10 -0.01
CA ALA A 52 -13.97 -3.50 -0.46
C ALA A 52 -15.03 -3.64 -1.56
N GLN A 53 -14.66 -4.36 -2.63
CA GLN A 53 -15.56 -4.77 -3.69
C GLN A 53 -16.33 -6.03 -3.29
N GLN A 54 -15.68 -6.95 -2.57
CA GLN A 54 -16.30 -8.12 -1.96
C GLN A 54 -15.59 -8.45 -0.65
N ASP A 55 -16.35 -8.89 0.35
CA ASP A 55 -15.84 -9.43 1.60
C ASP A 55 -16.68 -10.59 2.14
N SER A 56 -16.04 -11.52 2.83
CA SER A 56 -16.73 -12.63 3.50
C SER A 56 -15.85 -13.19 4.59
N TRP A 57 -16.42 -14.05 5.42
CA TRP A 57 -15.66 -14.85 6.36
C TRP A 57 -16.04 -16.32 6.23
N VAL A 58 -15.13 -17.19 6.65
CA VAL A 58 -15.30 -18.64 6.57
C VAL A 58 -15.11 -19.24 7.95
N ASP A 59 -15.97 -20.22 8.28
CA ASP A 59 -16.05 -20.87 9.58
C ASP A 59 -15.70 -22.36 9.43
N GLU A 60 -14.62 -22.80 10.07
CA GLU A 60 -14.21 -24.20 10.08
C GLU A 60 -15.26 -25.12 10.74
N GLN A 61 -16.01 -24.64 11.74
CA GLN A 61 -17.06 -25.43 12.38
C GLN A 61 -18.26 -25.66 11.46
N ASN A 62 -18.53 -24.72 10.55
CA ASN A 62 -19.66 -24.77 9.61
C ASN A 62 -19.16 -24.74 8.16
N PRO A 63 -18.46 -25.79 7.69
CA PRO A 63 -17.54 -25.65 6.57
C PRO A 63 -18.20 -25.55 5.18
N THR A 64 -19.52 -25.71 5.12
CA THR A 64 -20.33 -25.58 3.89
C THR A 64 -21.22 -24.34 3.90
N THR A 65 -21.20 -23.55 4.98
CA THR A 65 -22.01 -22.33 5.10
C THR A 65 -21.26 -21.16 4.48
N ASN A 66 -21.99 -20.33 3.74
CA ASN A 66 -21.50 -19.06 3.22
C ASN A 66 -22.02 -17.92 4.11
N TYR A 67 -21.19 -16.89 4.27
CA TYR A 67 -21.47 -15.73 5.11
C TYR A 67 -21.21 -14.41 4.37
N GLY A 68 -21.34 -14.39 3.04
CA GLY A 68 -21.03 -13.21 2.21
C GLY A 68 -22.04 -12.06 2.32
N ASP A 69 -23.17 -12.26 3.01
CA ASP A 69 -24.18 -11.23 3.26
C ASP A 69 -24.25 -10.82 4.75
N ASP A 70 -23.33 -11.32 5.59
CA ASP A 70 -23.30 -11.02 7.02
C ASP A 70 -22.82 -9.57 7.26
N GLU A 71 -23.34 -8.91 8.30
CA GLU A 71 -22.92 -7.55 8.71
C GLU A 71 -21.53 -7.53 9.40
N ASP A 72 -21.05 -8.70 9.83
CA ASP A 72 -19.85 -8.88 10.63
C ASP A 72 -18.87 -9.87 9.97
N LEU A 73 -17.57 -9.56 10.04
CA LEU A 73 -16.46 -10.41 9.61
C LEU A 73 -15.70 -10.94 10.82
N TYR A 74 -15.38 -12.24 10.82
CA TYR A 74 -14.75 -12.91 11.95
C TYR A 74 -13.35 -13.41 11.60
N VAL A 75 -12.39 -13.12 12.49
CA VAL A 75 -11.05 -13.73 12.46
C VAL A 75 -10.70 -14.21 13.85
N GLY A 76 -10.37 -15.50 14.00
CA GLY A 76 -9.95 -15.99 15.31
C GLY A 76 -9.99 -17.49 15.48
N LEU A 77 -9.50 -17.95 16.63
CA LEU A 77 -9.65 -19.32 17.11
C LEU A 77 -10.74 -19.36 18.17
N VAL A 78 -11.76 -20.17 17.92
CA VAL A 78 -12.88 -20.39 18.85
C VAL A 78 -12.62 -21.67 19.63
N ASN A 79 -12.71 -21.61 20.96
CA ASN A 79 -12.65 -22.80 21.78
C ASN A 79 -13.99 -23.53 21.75
N ALA A 80 -13.97 -24.84 21.47
CA ALA A 80 -15.18 -25.66 21.44
C ALA A 80 -15.01 -26.94 22.27
N GLN A 81 -16.12 -27.66 22.48
CA GLN A 81 -16.15 -28.85 23.32
C GLN A 81 -15.34 -30.03 22.77
N VAL A 82 -15.26 -30.16 21.44
CA VAL A 82 -14.58 -31.30 20.78
C VAL A 82 -13.15 -30.91 20.37
N ALA A 83 -13.01 -29.86 19.58
CA ALA A 83 -11.73 -29.28 19.17
C ALA A 83 -11.92 -27.78 18.90
N PRO A 84 -10.88 -26.94 19.12
CA PRO A 84 -10.89 -25.58 18.62
C PRO A 84 -11.10 -25.54 17.11
N PHE A 85 -11.66 -24.44 16.62
CA PHE A 85 -11.89 -24.22 15.19
C PHE A 85 -11.63 -22.76 14.81
N GLU A 86 -11.34 -22.53 13.53
CA GLU A 86 -10.91 -21.23 13.02
C GLU A 86 -11.95 -20.47 12.22
N ASN A 87 -11.86 -19.15 12.32
CA ASN A 87 -12.52 -18.19 11.46
C ASN A 87 -11.46 -17.37 10.72
N GLU A 88 -11.65 -17.19 9.42
CA GLU A 88 -10.80 -16.38 8.54
C GLU A 88 -11.66 -15.40 7.76
N THR A 89 -11.12 -14.22 7.46
CA THR A 89 -11.81 -13.17 6.69
C THR A 89 -11.12 -12.98 5.34
N LEU A 90 -11.90 -12.81 4.29
CA LEU A 90 -11.45 -12.53 2.92
C LEU A 90 -11.97 -11.16 2.50
N VAL A 91 -11.11 -10.34 1.89
CA VAL A 91 -11.46 -9.01 1.38
C VAL A 91 -10.80 -8.80 0.02
N GLN A 92 -11.51 -8.23 -0.95
CA GLN A 92 -10.94 -7.87 -2.27
C GLN A 92 -11.33 -6.44 -2.65
N PHE A 93 -10.45 -5.77 -3.39
CA PHE A 93 -10.59 -4.37 -3.80
C PHE A 93 -10.48 -4.23 -5.31
N ASN A 94 -11.19 -3.26 -5.91
CA ASN A 94 -11.02 -2.94 -7.32
C ASN A 94 -9.87 -1.93 -7.53
N LEU A 95 -8.79 -2.36 -8.17
CA LEU A 95 -7.60 -1.55 -8.46
C LEU A 95 -7.64 -0.81 -9.82
N GLU A 96 -8.74 -0.82 -10.56
CA GLU A 96 -8.85 -0.15 -11.88
C GLU A 96 -8.50 1.35 -11.85
N LYS A 97 -8.61 1.98 -10.67
CA LYS A 97 -8.26 3.40 -10.46
C LYS A 97 -6.76 3.62 -10.25
N LEU A 98 -5.98 2.57 -10.01
CA LEU A 98 -4.53 2.66 -9.89
C LEU A 98 -3.90 2.73 -11.29
N PRO A 99 -3.12 3.78 -11.61
CA PRO A 99 -2.45 3.88 -12.90
C PRO A 99 -1.50 2.70 -13.15
N PRO A 100 -1.42 2.17 -14.39
CA PRO A 100 -0.56 1.01 -14.69
C PRO A 100 0.94 1.31 -14.58
N ASP A 101 1.34 2.59 -14.57
CA ASP A 101 2.73 3.05 -14.37
C ASP A 101 2.99 3.54 -12.93
N ALA A 102 2.06 3.31 -12.00
CA ALA A 102 2.21 3.68 -10.61
C ALA A 102 3.33 2.87 -9.93
N THR A 103 4.18 3.57 -9.18
CA THR A 103 5.08 2.94 -8.21
C THR A 103 4.47 3.08 -6.82
N ILE A 104 4.21 1.96 -6.15
CA ILE A 104 3.62 1.95 -4.81
C ILE A 104 4.68 2.42 -3.82
N LEU A 105 4.32 3.40 -2.98
CA LEU A 105 5.14 3.86 -1.86
C LEU A 105 4.73 3.17 -0.57
N SER A 106 3.42 3.04 -0.35
CA SER A 106 2.85 2.30 0.77
C SER A 106 1.44 1.83 0.45
N ALA A 107 1.00 0.74 1.10
CA ALA A 107 -0.39 0.36 1.10
C ALA A 107 -0.83 -0.16 2.48
N THR A 108 -1.98 0.30 2.95
CA THR A 108 -2.55 -0.09 4.25
C THR A 108 -3.97 -0.60 4.11
N LEU A 109 -4.18 -1.83 4.59
CA LEU A 109 -5.51 -2.41 4.75
C LEU A 109 -6.06 -2.00 6.10
N GLU A 110 -7.30 -1.52 6.14
CA GLU A 110 -7.97 -1.14 7.38
C GLU A 110 -9.36 -1.76 7.50
N LEU A 111 -9.63 -2.37 8.66
CA LEU A 111 -10.94 -2.89 9.04
C LEU A 111 -11.37 -2.26 10.37
N PHE A 112 -12.66 -1.96 10.51
CA PHE A 112 -13.18 -1.40 11.75
C PHE A 112 -13.56 -2.51 12.73
N GLN A 113 -12.84 -2.63 13.84
CA GLN A 113 -13.14 -3.60 14.88
C GLN A 113 -14.39 -3.17 15.67
N LEU A 114 -15.42 -3.99 15.64
CA LEU A 114 -16.67 -3.81 16.38
C LEU A 114 -16.58 -4.45 17.76
N ASN A 115 -16.04 -5.67 17.81
CA ASN A 115 -16.05 -6.49 19.02
C ASN A 115 -14.91 -7.53 19.02
N TRP A 116 -14.86 -8.35 20.06
CA TRP A 116 -13.80 -9.33 20.29
C TRP A 116 -14.27 -10.47 21.20
N TRP A 117 -13.55 -11.59 21.19
CA TRP A 117 -13.70 -12.66 22.17
C TRP A 117 -12.35 -13.24 22.59
N GLY A 118 -12.33 -13.99 23.69
CA GLY A 118 -11.16 -14.72 24.17
C GLY A 118 -10.02 -13.81 24.64
N SER A 119 -8.84 -13.90 24.01
CA SER A 119 -7.67 -13.11 24.39
C SER A 119 -7.81 -11.62 24.10
N ARG A 120 -7.42 -10.79 25.07
CA ARG A 120 -7.36 -9.31 24.96
C ARG A 120 -6.33 -8.83 23.95
N SER A 121 -5.36 -9.66 23.61
CA SER A 121 -4.33 -9.41 22.60
C SER A 121 -4.38 -10.55 21.59
N TYR A 122 -4.54 -10.24 20.31
CA TYR A 122 -4.71 -11.24 19.26
C TYR A 122 -3.95 -10.82 18.02
N THR A 123 -3.16 -11.72 17.45
CA THR A 123 -2.31 -11.41 16.29
C THR A 123 -2.95 -11.94 15.02
N ILE A 124 -2.99 -11.11 13.98
CA ILE A 124 -3.64 -11.39 12.69
C ILE A 124 -2.66 -11.08 11.56
N TRP A 125 -2.55 -12.00 10.60
CA TRP A 125 -1.70 -11.89 9.42
C TRP A 125 -2.52 -11.63 8.16
N PRO A 126 -2.05 -10.75 7.26
CA PRO A 126 -2.58 -10.61 5.91
C PRO A 126 -1.74 -11.42 4.91
N VAL A 127 -2.41 -12.20 4.06
CA VAL A 127 -1.77 -12.96 2.97
C VAL A 127 -2.56 -12.83 1.67
N ALA A 128 -1.88 -12.76 0.53
CA ALA A 128 -2.53 -12.66 -0.78
C ALA A 128 -3.27 -13.95 -1.14
N ILE A 129 -4.50 -13.81 -1.64
CA ILE A 129 -5.29 -14.91 -2.20
C ILE A 129 -4.76 -15.24 -3.61
N ALA A 130 -4.75 -16.51 -3.98
CA ALA A 130 -4.14 -17.00 -5.22
C ALA A 130 -5.15 -17.35 -6.34
N GLU A 131 -6.42 -17.55 -6.01
CA GLU A 131 -7.46 -17.92 -6.97
C GLU A 131 -8.73 -17.09 -6.75
N PRO A 132 -9.54 -16.86 -7.81
CA PRO A 132 -10.77 -16.10 -7.69
C PRO A 132 -11.78 -16.80 -6.78
N TRP A 133 -12.57 -15.97 -6.10
CA TRP A 133 -13.66 -16.42 -5.25
C TRP A 133 -14.87 -15.50 -5.42
N GLU A 134 -16.04 -16.04 -5.13
CA GLU A 134 -17.29 -15.31 -5.19
C GLU A 134 -17.85 -15.16 -3.78
N GLU A 135 -18.10 -13.91 -3.38
CA GLU A 135 -18.62 -13.49 -2.07
C GLU A 135 -19.76 -14.39 -1.54
N LEU A 136 -20.77 -14.62 -2.37
CA LEU A 136 -21.98 -15.36 -2.01
C LEU A 136 -21.88 -16.88 -2.22
N LYS A 137 -20.67 -17.39 -2.45
CA LYS A 137 -20.42 -18.83 -2.66
C LYS A 137 -19.22 -19.38 -1.89
N VAL A 138 -18.36 -18.51 -1.34
CA VAL A 138 -17.20 -18.94 -0.57
C VAL A 138 -17.62 -19.55 0.77
N THR A 139 -16.95 -20.61 1.17
CA THR A 139 -17.17 -21.43 2.35
C THR A 139 -15.80 -21.93 2.80
N TRP A 140 -15.68 -22.46 4.02
CA TRP A 140 -14.42 -23.05 4.46
C TRP A 140 -13.89 -24.14 3.51
N ASN A 141 -14.78 -24.98 2.98
CA ASN A 141 -14.41 -26.11 2.12
C ASN A 141 -13.92 -25.69 0.71
N ASN A 142 -14.29 -24.51 0.24
CA ASN A 142 -13.95 -24.03 -1.11
C ASN A 142 -13.24 -22.67 -1.12
N LYS A 143 -12.78 -22.18 0.04
CA LYS A 143 -11.98 -20.96 0.10
C LYS A 143 -10.74 -21.11 -0.79
N PRO A 144 -10.37 -20.06 -1.54
CA PRO A 144 -9.24 -20.13 -2.46
C PRO A 144 -7.93 -20.37 -1.70
N PRO A 145 -6.95 -21.05 -2.30
CA PRO A 145 -5.60 -21.11 -1.76
C PRO A 145 -4.97 -19.71 -1.68
N VAL A 146 -3.93 -19.57 -0.87
CA VAL A 146 -3.17 -18.32 -0.68
C VAL A 146 -1.77 -18.46 -1.29
N HIS A 147 -1.11 -17.32 -1.52
CA HIS A 147 0.31 -17.24 -1.80
C HIS A 147 1.11 -17.12 -0.49
N PRO A 148 1.67 -18.20 0.07
CA PRO A 148 2.26 -18.17 1.42
C PRO A 148 3.48 -17.24 1.53
N ASP A 149 4.16 -16.96 0.41
CA ASP A 149 5.33 -16.09 0.35
C ASP A 149 4.98 -14.61 0.08
N ILE A 150 3.70 -14.30 -0.16
CA ILE A 150 3.21 -12.96 -0.51
C ILE A 150 2.28 -12.50 0.63
N THR A 151 2.91 -12.07 1.71
CA THR A 151 2.30 -11.72 3.00
C THR A 151 2.69 -10.30 3.40
N GLY A 152 1.92 -9.69 4.31
CA GLY A 152 2.37 -8.52 5.08
C GLY A 152 2.82 -8.91 6.50
N PRO A 153 3.41 -7.97 7.26
CA PRO A 153 3.67 -8.19 8.68
C PRO A 153 2.37 -8.41 9.47
N ALA A 154 2.47 -9.23 10.51
CA ALA A 154 1.37 -9.44 11.45
C ALA A 154 1.05 -8.17 12.25
N ALA A 155 -0.23 -7.94 12.55
CA ALA A 155 -0.66 -6.93 13.49
C ALA A 155 -1.20 -7.58 14.76
N THR A 156 -0.68 -7.19 15.93
CA THR A 156 -1.23 -7.59 17.23
C THR A 156 -2.24 -6.54 17.69
N LEU A 157 -3.51 -6.96 17.75
CA LEU A 157 -4.63 -6.10 18.04
C LEU A 157 -5.08 -6.23 19.50
N ASP A 158 -5.47 -5.11 20.09
CA ASP A 158 -6.12 -5.08 21.40
C ASP A 158 -7.63 -5.33 21.29
N PHE A 159 -8.33 -5.23 22.42
CA PHE A 159 -9.77 -5.45 22.51
C PHE A 159 -10.61 -4.19 22.24
N ASN A 160 -9.98 -3.03 22.05
CA ASN A 160 -10.68 -1.77 21.87
C ASN A 160 -11.26 -1.70 20.45
N GLY A 161 -12.51 -1.24 20.33
CA GLY A 161 -13.11 -0.98 19.02
C GLY A 161 -12.39 0.15 18.26
N GLY A 162 -12.58 0.17 16.94
CA GLY A 162 -11.98 1.16 16.03
C GLY A 162 -11.15 0.56 14.91
N TRP A 163 -10.60 1.43 14.06
CA TRP A 163 -9.78 1.05 12.91
C TRP A 163 -8.53 0.28 13.31
N LYS A 164 -8.36 -0.90 12.72
CA LYS A 164 -7.17 -1.74 12.81
C LYS A 164 -6.50 -1.78 11.44
N ILE A 165 -5.17 -1.78 11.44
CA ILE A 165 -4.38 -1.47 10.26
C ILE A 165 -3.34 -2.58 10.05
N TRP A 166 -3.20 -3.00 8.80
CA TRP A 166 -2.14 -3.88 8.34
C TRP A 166 -1.36 -3.21 7.21
N ASP A 167 -0.04 -3.32 7.25
CA ASP A 167 0.81 -2.99 6.11
C ASP A 167 0.70 -4.12 5.09
N VAL A 168 0.23 -3.79 3.89
CA VAL A 168 0.04 -4.73 2.78
C VAL A 168 0.79 -4.24 1.53
N THR A 169 1.81 -3.40 1.73
CA THR A 169 2.60 -2.78 0.65
C THR A 169 3.16 -3.82 -0.31
N ASP A 170 3.75 -4.90 0.21
CA ASP A 170 4.36 -5.96 -0.62
C ASP A 170 3.31 -6.73 -1.44
N ILE A 171 2.12 -6.95 -0.89
CA ILE A 171 0.99 -7.57 -1.59
C ILE A 171 0.55 -6.67 -2.75
N VAL A 172 0.28 -5.40 -2.47
CA VAL A 172 -0.19 -4.42 -3.47
C VAL A 172 0.86 -4.14 -4.54
N GLN A 173 2.14 -4.05 -4.18
CA GLN A 173 3.22 -3.91 -5.14
C GLN A 173 3.32 -5.12 -6.07
N THR A 174 3.08 -6.34 -5.55
CA THR A 174 3.07 -7.56 -6.37
C THR A 174 1.92 -7.55 -7.38
N TRP A 175 0.74 -7.06 -7.00
CA TRP A 175 -0.38 -6.82 -7.93
C TRP A 175 -0.05 -5.77 -8.97
N ALA A 176 0.52 -4.63 -8.55
CA ALA A 176 0.91 -3.54 -9.46
C ALA A 176 1.97 -3.97 -10.48
N ASP A 177 2.90 -4.85 -10.08
CA ASP A 177 3.92 -5.45 -10.94
C ASP A 177 3.35 -6.51 -11.91
N GLY A 178 2.08 -6.91 -11.76
CA GLY A 178 1.44 -7.97 -12.56
C GLY A 178 2.03 -9.36 -12.31
N LYS A 179 2.63 -9.60 -11.14
CA LYS A 179 3.24 -10.90 -10.80
C LYS A 179 2.20 -11.94 -10.40
N ILE A 180 1.10 -11.48 -9.79
CA ILE A 180 -0.09 -12.26 -9.46
C ILE A 180 -1.33 -11.41 -9.77
N GLU A 181 -2.46 -12.05 -10.00
CA GLU A 181 -3.75 -11.37 -10.12
C GLU A 181 -4.23 -10.87 -8.74
N ASN A 182 -5.01 -9.81 -8.72
CA ASN A 182 -5.62 -9.30 -7.49
C ASN A 182 -6.87 -10.11 -7.13
N GLU A 183 -6.68 -11.19 -6.38
CA GLU A 183 -7.76 -12.02 -5.84
C GLU A 183 -8.12 -11.68 -4.39
N GLY A 184 -7.54 -10.61 -3.85
CA GLY A 184 -7.80 -10.13 -2.49
C GLY A 184 -6.81 -10.64 -1.44
N ILE A 185 -7.16 -10.39 -0.18
CA ILE A 185 -6.34 -10.66 1.00
C ILE A 185 -7.15 -11.50 1.97
N LEU A 186 -6.52 -12.54 2.50
CA LEU A 186 -7.05 -13.36 3.58
C LEU A 186 -6.40 -12.94 4.91
N LEU A 187 -7.22 -12.75 5.94
CA LEU A 187 -6.83 -12.45 7.30
C LEU A 187 -7.05 -13.68 8.19
N TYR A 188 -5.98 -14.15 8.82
CA TYR A 188 -5.99 -15.36 9.66
C TYR A 188 -5.24 -15.16 10.98
N GLY A 189 -5.56 -16.00 11.97
CA GLY A 189 -4.98 -15.98 13.32
C GLY A 189 -3.67 -16.74 13.46
N ASP A 190 -3.23 -16.96 14.71
CA ASP A 190 -2.00 -17.72 15.03
C ASP A 190 -2.23 -19.23 15.25
N GLU A 191 -3.46 -19.69 15.03
CA GLU A 191 -3.94 -21.07 15.22
C GLU A 191 -3.76 -21.64 16.65
N LYS A 192 -3.43 -20.79 17.62
CA LYS A 192 -2.98 -21.23 18.97
C LYS A 192 -3.68 -20.48 20.09
N THR A 193 -3.81 -19.17 19.96
CA THR A 193 -4.39 -18.32 20.97
C THR A 193 -5.90 -18.40 20.85
N VAL A 194 -6.60 -18.83 21.90
CA VAL A 194 -8.07 -18.77 21.89
C VAL A 194 -8.52 -17.31 21.98
N GLY A 195 -9.25 -16.86 20.96
CA GLY A 195 -9.77 -15.50 20.85
C GLY A 195 -9.92 -15.07 19.40
N GLY A 196 -10.43 -13.86 19.21
CA GLY A 196 -10.58 -13.31 17.88
C GLY A 196 -11.15 -11.91 17.88
N ARG A 197 -11.31 -11.38 16.68
CA ARG A 197 -11.80 -10.03 16.38
C ARG A 197 -12.98 -10.11 15.41
N ILE A 198 -13.92 -9.21 15.65
CA ILE A 198 -15.13 -9.04 14.84
C ILE A 198 -15.03 -7.67 14.20
N PHE A 199 -15.10 -7.61 12.89
CA PHE A 199 -14.98 -6.40 12.09
C PHE A 199 -16.28 -6.12 11.34
N ALA A 200 -16.52 -4.86 10.98
CA ALA A 200 -17.62 -4.52 10.09
C ALA A 200 -17.36 -5.04 8.67
N SER A 201 -18.36 -5.68 8.07
CA SER A 201 -18.38 -6.02 6.65
C SER A 201 -18.81 -4.83 5.78
N ARG A 202 -18.84 -5.02 4.47
CA ARG A 202 -19.44 -4.06 3.53
C ARG A 202 -20.94 -3.87 3.75
N GLU A 203 -21.63 -4.91 4.23
CA GLU A 203 -23.06 -4.94 4.50
C GLU A 203 -23.41 -4.23 5.82
N HIS A 204 -22.42 -3.91 6.66
CA HIS A 204 -22.66 -3.29 7.96
C HIS A 204 -23.42 -1.94 7.85
N PRO A 205 -24.48 -1.72 8.65
CA PRO A 205 -25.40 -0.59 8.49
C PRO A 205 -24.77 0.79 8.70
N GLU A 206 -23.67 0.88 9.45
CA GLU A 206 -22.92 2.14 9.65
C GLU A 206 -22.07 2.55 8.43
N GLN A 207 -22.01 1.74 7.37
CA GLN A 207 -21.27 2.04 6.13
C GLN A 207 -19.77 2.31 6.37
N ILE A 208 -19.16 1.44 7.17
CA ILE A 208 -17.72 1.46 7.54
C ILE A 208 -17.00 0.22 7.01
N PRO A 209 -17.04 -0.02 5.68
CA PRO A 209 -16.50 -1.23 5.07
C PRO A 209 -14.99 -1.35 5.27
N PRO A 210 -14.40 -2.56 5.08
CA PRO A 210 -12.98 -2.70 4.88
C PRO A 210 -12.47 -1.75 3.78
N ARG A 211 -11.32 -1.13 3.99
CA ARG A 211 -10.73 -0.15 3.09
C ARG A 211 -9.26 -0.38 2.84
N LEU A 212 -8.80 -0.03 1.64
CA LEU A 212 -7.41 -0.07 1.22
C LEU A 212 -6.96 1.34 0.86
N TYR A 213 -5.92 1.83 1.54
CA TYR A 213 -5.22 3.05 1.17
C TYR A 213 -3.94 2.71 0.44
N ILE A 214 -3.68 3.40 -0.67
CA ILE A 214 -2.47 3.22 -1.47
C ILE A 214 -1.86 4.60 -1.69
N GLU A 215 -0.64 4.81 -1.23
CA GLU A 215 0.18 5.95 -1.62
C GLU A 215 1.09 5.52 -2.78
N TYR A 216 1.09 6.29 -3.87
CA TYR A 216 1.88 5.98 -5.05
C TYR A 216 2.41 7.23 -5.74
N VAL A 217 3.40 7.06 -6.60
CA VAL A 217 3.91 8.10 -7.49
C VAL A 217 3.82 7.64 -8.94
N ARG A 218 3.66 8.60 -9.85
CA ARG A 218 3.80 8.36 -11.29
C ARG A 218 5.13 8.89 -11.80
N PRO A 219 5.76 8.22 -12.77
CA PRO A 219 6.92 8.79 -13.45
C PRO A 219 6.53 10.13 -14.08
N THR A 220 7.28 11.19 -13.76
CA THR A 220 7.10 12.47 -14.45
C THR A 220 7.54 12.29 -15.91
N PRO A 221 6.72 12.65 -16.92
CA PRO A 221 7.15 12.56 -18.29
C PRO A 221 8.42 13.40 -18.47
N THR A 222 9.49 12.76 -18.96
CA THR A 222 10.72 13.49 -19.28
C THR A 222 10.40 14.50 -20.38
N PRO A 223 10.70 15.80 -20.22
CA PRO A 223 10.43 16.77 -21.28
C PRO A 223 11.18 16.34 -22.54
N THR A 224 10.43 16.02 -23.60
CA THR A 224 11.03 15.76 -24.90
C THR A 224 11.56 17.08 -25.42
N SER A 225 12.87 17.18 -25.69
CA SER A 225 13.42 18.37 -26.34
C SER A 225 12.75 18.54 -27.71
N THR A 226 11.92 19.57 -27.86
CA THR A 226 11.38 19.95 -29.17
C THR A 226 12.56 20.21 -30.11
N PRO A 227 12.63 19.58 -31.30
CA PRO A 227 13.71 19.88 -32.23
C PRO A 227 13.63 21.35 -32.63
N THR A 228 14.70 22.10 -32.35
CA THR A 228 14.86 23.47 -32.84
C THR A 228 14.93 23.42 -34.36
N ILE A 229 13.91 23.98 -35.03
CA ILE A 229 13.97 24.22 -36.47
C ILE A 229 15.22 25.05 -36.78
N THR A 230 16.17 24.46 -37.51
CA THR A 230 17.35 25.18 -38.00
C THR A 230 16.87 26.11 -39.12
N PRO A 231 17.10 27.44 -39.03
CA PRO A 231 16.72 28.34 -40.11
C PRO A 231 17.44 27.93 -41.40
N THR A 232 16.67 27.63 -42.44
CA THR A 232 17.21 27.33 -43.77
C THR A 232 17.81 28.61 -44.34
N SER A 233 19.09 28.57 -44.72
CA SER A 233 19.76 29.70 -45.38
C SER A 233 19.06 30.05 -46.69
N THR A 234 18.59 31.28 -46.83
CA THR A 234 18.04 31.83 -48.07
C THR A 234 19.11 31.80 -49.17
N PRO A 235 18.87 31.18 -50.34
CA PRO A 235 19.81 31.24 -51.44
C PRO A 235 19.94 32.68 -51.94
N THR A 236 21.18 33.20 -51.96
CA THR A 236 21.49 34.49 -52.57
C THR A 236 21.45 34.34 -54.07
N ILE A 237 20.54 35.05 -54.74
CA ILE A 237 20.52 35.16 -56.19
C ILE A 237 21.54 36.24 -56.57
N THR A 238 22.60 35.86 -57.28
CA THR A 238 23.61 36.79 -57.81
C THR A 238 23.21 37.23 -59.23
N PRO A 239 23.33 38.53 -59.58
CA PRO A 239 22.87 39.12 -60.84
C PRO A 239 23.63 38.67 -62.09
#